data_AF-A0A7X7QAW1-F1
#
_entry.id   AF-A0A7X7QAW1-F1
#
_cell.length_a   1.000
_cell.length_b   1.000
_cell.length_c   1.000
_cell.angle_alpha   90.00
_cell.angle_beta   90.00
_cell.angle_gamma   90.00
#
_symmetry.space_group_name_H-M   'P 1'
#
loop_
_entity.id
_entity.type
_entity.pdbx_description
1 polymer ?
#
loop_
_entity_poly.entity_id
_entity_poly.type
_entity_poly.pdbx_seq_one_letter_code
_entity_poly.pdbx_strand_id
1 'polypeptide(L)'
;DSDDDGSGDGGGISRYDGQIWIAHTLIANNVDRGGEYPDCFNRNNSSLFASQGYNLAEVPCFTSAAGDITGQDPRLGPLQDNGGPAMAEGWALLTHALGAGSPARDVGNLTFAPPPAYDQRGSGFPRAVGRVDIGAFEAWAATALPLILRQ
;
A
#
# COMPACT_ATOMS: atom_id res chain seq x y z
N ASP A 1 -0.93 -18.11 -3.54
CA ASP A 1 -0.52 -17.96 -2.13
C ASP A 1 0.99 -18.14 -1.98
N SER A 2 1.52 -17.96 -0.77
CA SER A 2 2.96 -17.96 -0.47
C SER A 2 3.54 -19.37 -0.25
N ASP A 3 2.70 -20.40 -0.19
CA ASP A 3 3.07 -21.80 0.08
C ASP A 3 3.07 -22.72 -1.16
N ASP A 4 2.66 -22.22 -2.33
CA ASP A 4 2.87 -22.85 -3.64
C ASP A 4 2.28 -24.26 -3.79
N ASP A 5 1.16 -24.53 -3.12
CA ASP A 5 0.49 -25.83 -3.22
C ASP A 5 -0.58 -25.87 -4.33
N GLY A 6 -0.83 -24.74 -4.98
CA GLY A 6 -1.86 -24.58 -6.02
C GLY A 6 -3.28 -24.65 -5.47
N SER A 7 -3.45 -24.41 -4.17
CA SER A 7 -4.66 -24.63 -3.39
C SER A 7 -4.83 -23.52 -2.35
N GLY A 8 -5.55 -22.47 -2.70
CA GLY A 8 -5.88 -21.41 -1.76
C GLY A 8 -6.46 -20.20 -2.46
N ASP A 9 -7.47 -19.57 -1.86
CA ASP A 9 -8.06 -18.34 -2.38
C ASP A 9 -7.49 -17.13 -1.61
N GLY A 10 -7.12 -16.06 -2.33
CA GLY A 10 -6.71 -14.77 -1.75
C GLY A 10 -5.20 -14.58 -1.67
N GLY A 11 -4.57 -14.18 -2.78
CA GLY A 11 -3.13 -13.88 -2.82
C GLY A 11 -2.70 -12.68 -1.93
N GLY A 12 -3.61 -11.74 -1.71
CA GLY A 12 -3.45 -10.61 -0.79
C GLY A 12 -4.15 -10.84 0.54
N ILE A 13 -5.46 -10.60 0.60
CA ILE A 13 -6.27 -10.75 1.83
C ILE A 13 -7.34 -11.83 1.65
N SER A 14 -7.29 -12.87 2.48
CA SER A 14 -8.29 -13.95 2.51
C SER A 14 -9.14 -13.87 3.78
N ARG A 15 -10.46 -13.74 3.61
CA ARG A 15 -11.43 -13.66 4.71
C ARG A 15 -12.32 -14.90 4.74
N TYR A 16 -12.23 -15.64 5.84
CA TYR A 16 -13.08 -16.80 6.11
C TYR A 16 -14.37 -16.43 6.87
N ASP A 17 -14.28 -15.56 7.88
CA ASP A 17 -15.40 -15.05 8.68
C ASP A 17 -15.02 -13.70 9.36
N GLY A 18 -15.98 -12.99 9.98
CA GLY A 18 -15.78 -11.77 10.78
C GLY A 18 -15.48 -10.49 9.96
N GLN A 19 -16.00 -9.31 10.32
CA GLN A 19 -15.82 -8.11 9.48
C GLN A 19 -14.35 -7.65 9.43
N ILE A 20 -13.81 -7.43 8.23
CA ILE A 20 -12.53 -6.74 8.04
C ILE A 20 -12.80 -5.26 7.82
N TRP A 21 -12.07 -4.40 8.52
CA TRP A 21 -12.11 -2.95 8.38
C TRP A 21 -10.77 -2.47 7.82
N ILE A 22 -10.81 -1.63 6.79
CA ILE A 22 -9.61 -1.10 6.14
C ILE A 22 -9.69 0.42 5.97
N ALA A 23 -8.56 1.11 6.13
CA ALA A 23 -8.41 2.53 5.91
C ALA A 23 -7.00 2.79 5.40
N HIS A 24 -6.84 3.69 4.41
CA HIS A 24 -5.51 4.05 3.88
C HIS A 24 -4.72 2.86 3.33
N THR A 25 -5.39 1.78 2.94
CA THR A 25 -4.79 0.53 2.48
C THR A 25 -4.71 0.49 0.96
N LEU A 26 -3.59 -0.01 0.43
CA LEU A 26 -3.42 -0.32 -1.00
C LEU A 26 -3.45 -1.85 -1.18
N ILE A 27 -4.37 -2.36 -1.99
CA ILE A 27 -4.54 -3.80 -2.29
C ILE A 27 -4.51 -3.99 -3.81
N ALA A 28 -3.36 -4.37 -4.36
CA ALA A 28 -3.18 -4.52 -5.80
C ALA A 28 -1.93 -5.35 -6.10
N ASN A 29 -1.83 -5.86 -7.33
CA ASN A 29 -0.68 -6.65 -7.80
C ASN A 29 -0.34 -7.86 -6.93
N ASN A 30 -1.29 -8.35 -6.12
CA ASN A 30 -1.09 -9.60 -5.39
C ASN A 30 -1.19 -10.77 -6.38
N VAL A 31 -0.58 -11.90 -6.03
CA VAL A 31 -0.53 -13.08 -6.90
C VAL A 31 -1.25 -14.23 -6.23
N ASP A 32 -2.28 -14.72 -6.90
CA ASP A 32 -2.87 -16.03 -6.69
C ASP A 32 -2.51 -16.90 -7.90
N ARG A 33 -1.91 -18.06 -7.66
CA ARG A 33 -1.46 -18.97 -8.73
C ARG A 33 -2.61 -19.73 -9.37
N GLY A 34 -3.71 -19.97 -8.65
CA GLY A 34 -4.96 -20.45 -9.26
C GLY A 34 -5.60 -19.34 -10.12
N GLY A 35 -5.40 -18.09 -9.71
CA GLY A 35 -5.80 -16.89 -10.45
C GLY A 35 -7.24 -16.45 -10.19
N GLU A 36 -7.96 -17.12 -9.31
CA GLU A 36 -9.35 -16.80 -9.00
C GLU A 36 -9.48 -15.52 -8.17
N TYR A 37 -8.61 -15.33 -7.16
CA TYR A 37 -8.71 -14.19 -6.24
C TYR A 37 -7.33 -13.64 -5.84
N PRO A 38 -6.60 -12.97 -6.76
CA PRO A 38 -5.28 -12.43 -6.49
C PRO A 38 -5.26 -11.44 -5.33
N ASP A 39 -6.12 -10.43 -5.33
CA ASP A 39 -6.06 -9.33 -4.34
C ASP A 39 -6.86 -9.59 -3.07
N CYS A 40 -8.07 -10.11 -3.22
CA CYS A 40 -8.97 -10.29 -2.10
C CYS A 40 -9.95 -11.44 -2.32
N PHE A 41 -10.15 -12.22 -1.28
CA PHE A 41 -11.13 -13.30 -1.26
C PHE A 41 -12.08 -13.18 -0.07
N ASN A 42 -13.37 -13.34 -0.34
CA ASN A 42 -14.44 -13.40 0.65
C ASN A 42 -15.19 -14.72 0.53
N ARG A 43 -14.90 -15.66 1.43
CA ARG A 43 -15.55 -16.98 1.41
C ARG A 43 -17.06 -16.84 1.60
N ASN A 44 -17.83 -17.70 0.91
CA ASN A 44 -19.29 -17.76 0.96
C ASN A 44 -20.02 -16.49 0.46
N ASN A 45 -19.40 -15.71 -0.43
CA ASN A 45 -19.97 -14.44 -0.93
C ASN A 45 -20.37 -13.49 0.22
N SER A 46 -19.58 -13.54 1.30
CA SER A 46 -19.72 -12.60 2.40
C SER A 46 -19.45 -11.17 1.91
N SER A 47 -20.07 -10.19 2.54
CA SER A 47 -19.94 -8.78 2.17
C SER A 47 -18.47 -8.40 1.98
N LEU A 48 -18.20 -7.54 0.99
CA LEU A 48 -16.88 -6.93 0.79
C LEU A 48 -16.35 -6.31 2.10
N PHE A 49 -15.03 -6.10 2.18
CA PHE A 49 -14.42 -5.49 3.35
C PHE A 49 -15.04 -4.11 3.62
N ALA A 50 -15.15 -3.74 4.89
CA ALA A 50 -15.73 -2.46 5.27
C ALA A 50 -14.65 -1.37 5.17
N SER A 51 -14.83 -0.47 4.21
CA SER A 51 -13.94 0.68 4.07
C SER A 51 -14.26 1.76 5.11
N GLN A 52 -13.22 2.26 5.76
CA GLN A 52 -13.24 3.51 6.54
C GLN A 52 -12.70 4.70 5.73
N GLY A 53 -12.45 4.48 4.42
CA GLY A 53 -12.04 5.49 3.46
C GLY A 53 -10.56 5.46 3.10
N TYR A 54 -10.26 6.16 2.00
CA TYR A 54 -8.91 6.37 1.46
C TYR A 54 -8.15 5.09 1.14
N ASN A 55 -8.85 4.03 0.73
CA ASN A 55 -8.24 2.80 0.25
C ASN A 55 -8.05 2.85 -1.27
N LEU A 56 -7.07 2.11 -1.79
CA LEU A 56 -6.93 1.83 -3.21
C LEU A 56 -6.97 0.33 -3.42
N ALA A 57 -7.83 -0.14 -4.33
CA ALA A 57 -7.72 -1.51 -4.84
C ALA A 57 -7.78 -1.59 -6.36
N GLU A 58 -6.90 -2.40 -6.95
CA GLU A 58 -6.91 -2.59 -8.41
C GLU A 58 -8.18 -3.30 -8.87
N VAL A 59 -8.62 -4.32 -8.12
CA VAL A 59 -9.94 -4.94 -8.25
C VAL A 59 -10.83 -4.62 -7.05
N PRO A 60 -12.18 -4.58 -7.20
CA PRO A 60 -13.07 -4.26 -6.09
C PRO A 60 -12.97 -5.27 -4.92
N CYS A 61 -12.50 -4.80 -3.76
CA CYS A 61 -12.31 -5.62 -2.55
C CYS A 61 -13.14 -5.18 -1.34
N PHE A 62 -13.71 -3.98 -1.40
CA PHE A 62 -14.37 -3.33 -0.27
C PHE A 62 -15.61 -2.56 -0.73
N THR A 63 -16.52 -2.30 0.21
CA THR A 63 -17.60 -1.32 -0.01
C THR A 63 -16.99 0.07 -0.03
N SER A 64 -17.30 0.89 -1.05
CA SER A 64 -16.69 2.21 -1.20
C SER A 64 -17.09 3.17 -0.08
N ALA A 65 -16.11 3.92 0.41
CA ALA A 65 -16.24 5.04 1.32
C ALA A 65 -15.51 6.28 0.77
N ALA A 66 -15.42 7.34 1.57
CA ALA A 66 -14.82 8.60 1.15
C ALA A 66 -13.34 8.43 0.78
N GLY A 67 -12.95 8.96 -0.39
CA GLY A 67 -11.57 8.96 -0.85
C GLY A 67 -11.05 7.62 -1.35
N ASP A 68 -11.89 6.59 -1.42
CA ASP A 68 -11.50 5.31 -1.99
C ASP A 68 -11.30 5.39 -3.51
N ILE A 69 -10.39 4.56 -4.01
CA ILE A 69 -10.05 4.41 -5.42
C ILE A 69 -10.16 2.92 -5.76
N THR A 70 -10.93 2.57 -6.79
CA THR A 70 -11.03 1.20 -7.29
C THR A 70 -10.85 1.15 -8.80
N GLY A 71 -10.37 0.02 -9.33
CA GLY A 71 -10.25 -0.18 -10.78
C GLY A 71 -9.11 0.60 -11.44
N GLN A 72 -8.12 1.05 -10.67
CA GLN A 72 -6.95 1.77 -11.19
C GLN A 72 -5.66 1.06 -10.79
N ASP A 73 -4.75 0.94 -11.76
CA ASP A 73 -3.38 0.46 -11.53
C ASP A 73 -2.68 1.40 -10.52
N PRO A 74 -2.20 0.88 -9.37
CA PRO A 74 -1.47 1.67 -8.38
C PRO A 74 -0.14 2.23 -8.87
N ARG A 75 0.39 1.74 -10.01
CA ARG A 75 1.68 2.08 -10.60
C ARG A 75 2.83 1.87 -9.61
N LEU A 76 2.85 0.70 -8.97
CA LEU A 76 3.92 0.32 -8.06
C LEU A 76 5.23 0.04 -8.81
N GLY A 77 6.34 0.48 -8.25
CA GLY A 77 7.67 -0.01 -8.62
C GLY A 77 7.90 -1.45 -8.15
N PRO A 78 8.98 -2.10 -8.60
CA PRO A 78 9.34 -3.44 -8.15
C PRO A 78 9.61 -3.48 -6.64
N LEU A 79 9.46 -4.67 -6.03
CA LEU A 79 9.88 -4.91 -4.65
C LEU A 79 11.40 -4.87 -4.58
N GLN A 80 11.94 -3.78 -4.02
CA GLN A 80 13.39 -3.56 -3.96
C GLN A 80 13.75 -2.66 -2.78
N ASP A 81 15.05 -2.47 -2.55
CA ASP A 81 15.55 -1.48 -1.60
C ASP A 81 15.27 -0.07 -2.15
N ASN A 82 14.29 0.61 -1.56
CA ASN A 82 13.95 2.01 -1.87
C ASN A 82 14.39 2.96 -0.74
N GLY A 83 15.44 2.58 -0.01
CA GLY A 83 15.97 3.26 1.15
C GLY A 83 15.33 2.82 2.47
N GLY A 84 15.95 3.23 3.56
CA GLY A 84 15.60 2.83 4.92
C GLY A 84 16.87 2.64 5.75
N PRO A 85 16.81 2.73 7.08
CA PRO A 85 17.85 2.15 7.91
C PRO A 85 17.93 0.64 7.63
N ALA A 86 19.14 0.10 7.63
CA ALA A 86 19.32 -1.35 7.64
C ALA A 86 18.63 -1.93 8.88
N MET A 87 17.96 -3.06 8.70
CA MET A 87 17.38 -3.82 9.79
C MET A 87 18.49 -4.46 10.63
N ALA A 88 18.12 -5.02 11.79
CA ALA A 88 19.03 -5.87 12.55
C ALA A 88 19.58 -6.96 11.62
N GLU A 89 20.88 -7.24 11.73
CA GLU A 89 21.63 -8.20 10.86
C GLU A 89 21.99 -7.68 9.45
N GLY A 90 21.71 -6.41 9.13
CA GLY A 90 22.24 -5.74 7.93
C GLY A 90 21.40 -5.90 6.66
N TRP A 91 20.20 -6.48 6.77
CA TRP A 91 19.25 -6.61 5.66
C TRP A 91 18.55 -5.28 5.36
N ALA A 92 18.28 -5.01 4.09
CA ALA A 92 17.42 -3.90 3.67
C ALA A 92 15.94 -4.32 3.74
N LEU A 93 15.09 -3.40 4.17
CA LEU A 93 13.64 -3.60 4.04
C LEU A 93 13.21 -3.26 2.61
N LEU A 94 12.75 -4.27 1.89
CA LEU A 94 12.23 -4.07 0.54
C LEU A 94 10.81 -3.51 0.60
N THR A 95 10.52 -2.55 -0.27
CA THR A 95 9.20 -1.92 -0.39
C THR A 95 8.79 -1.77 -1.84
N HIS A 96 7.50 -1.54 -2.08
CA HIS A 96 7.00 -1.07 -3.37
C HIS A 96 6.90 0.45 -3.35
N ALA A 97 7.76 1.14 -4.10
CA ALA A 97 7.66 2.59 -4.26
C ALA A 97 6.45 2.97 -5.14
N LEU A 98 5.83 4.11 -4.87
CA LEU A 98 4.81 4.66 -5.76
C LEU A 98 5.47 5.32 -6.98
N GLY A 99 5.18 4.79 -8.18
CA GLY A 99 5.69 5.33 -9.43
C GLY A 99 5.13 6.70 -9.79
N ALA A 100 5.71 7.32 -10.82
CA ALA A 100 5.26 8.61 -11.32
C ALA A 100 3.79 8.56 -11.80
N GLY A 101 2.98 9.50 -11.31
CA GLY A 101 1.55 9.56 -11.63
C GLY A 101 0.72 8.43 -11.00
N SER A 102 1.25 7.73 -9.99
CA SER A 102 0.46 6.77 -9.21
C SER A 102 -0.79 7.45 -8.63
N PRO A 103 -1.98 6.82 -8.75
CA PRO A 103 -3.21 7.35 -8.16
C PRO A 103 -3.20 7.34 -6.63
N ALA A 104 -2.25 6.67 -5.98
CA ALA A 104 -2.12 6.60 -4.52
C ALA A 104 -1.36 7.80 -3.91
N ARG A 105 -0.74 8.65 -4.73
CA ARG A 105 0.09 9.78 -4.26
C ARG A 105 -0.75 11.01 -3.89
N ASP A 106 -0.48 11.60 -2.74
CA ASP A 106 -1.08 12.83 -2.20
C ASP A 106 -2.62 12.80 -2.18
N VAL A 107 -3.22 11.64 -1.91
CA VAL A 107 -4.69 11.44 -1.95
C VAL A 107 -5.32 10.84 -0.69
N GLY A 108 -4.56 10.55 0.36
CA GLY A 108 -5.09 10.02 1.61
C GLY A 108 -5.89 11.04 2.43
N ASN A 109 -6.23 10.74 3.68
CA ASN A 109 -6.99 11.69 4.51
C ASN A 109 -6.15 12.92 4.92
N LEU A 110 -6.64 14.13 4.63
CA LEU A 110 -6.02 15.40 5.07
C LEU A 110 -5.99 15.57 6.59
N THR A 111 -6.92 14.94 7.31
CA THR A 111 -7.02 15.04 8.77
C THR A 111 -6.48 13.78 9.47
N PHE A 112 -5.64 12.99 8.81
CA PHE A 112 -5.04 11.81 9.41
C PHE A 112 -4.09 12.25 10.54
N ALA A 113 -4.49 12.05 11.80
CA ALA A 113 -3.80 12.66 12.94
C ALA A 113 -3.83 11.81 14.23
N PRO A 114 -2.67 11.62 14.90
CA PRO A 114 -1.35 11.69 14.30
C PRO A 114 -1.15 10.50 13.35
N PRO A 115 -0.56 10.68 12.16
CA PRO A 115 -0.06 9.55 11.41
C PRO A 115 1.06 8.86 12.21
N PRO A 116 1.39 7.59 11.90
CA PRO A 116 2.69 7.05 12.27
C PRO A 116 3.81 8.04 11.91
N ALA A 117 4.88 8.11 12.69
CA ALA A 117 5.95 9.08 12.42
C ALA A 117 6.62 8.82 11.07
N TYR A 118 6.72 7.55 10.68
CA TYR A 118 7.41 7.12 9.48
C TYR A 118 6.55 6.18 8.63
N ASP A 119 6.84 6.11 7.33
CA ASP A 119 6.33 5.04 6.48
C ASP A 119 7.05 3.71 6.76
N GLN A 120 6.73 2.66 5.99
CA GLN A 120 7.25 1.32 6.25
C GLN A 120 8.78 1.25 6.27
N ARG A 121 9.48 2.15 5.56
CA ARG A 121 10.95 2.19 5.54
C ARG A 121 11.54 2.57 6.90
N GLY A 122 10.81 3.30 7.75
CA GLY A 122 11.24 3.62 9.11
C GLY A 122 11.96 4.97 9.25
N SER A 123 12.84 5.09 10.26
CA SER A 123 13.41 6.39 10.65
C SER A 123 14.09 7.13 9.50
N GLY A 124 13.88 8.45 9.44
CA GLY A 124 14.28 9.27 8.29
C GLY A 124 13.26 9.26 7.16
N PHE A 125 12.18 8.47 7.28
CA PHE A 125 11.10 8.39 6.31
C PHE A 125 9.72 8.87 6.76
N PRO A 126 9.45 10.19 6.84
CA PRO A 126 8.16 10.71 7.30
C PRO A 126 6.95 10.13 6.58
N ARG A 127 5.92 9.73 7.35
CA ARG A 127 4.65 9.21 6.80
C ARG A 127 3.79 10.26 6.12
N ALA A 128 4.06 11.55 6.37
CA ALA A 128 3.30 12.64 5.79
C ALA A 128 4.22 13.81 5.46
N VAL A 129 4.33 14.14 4.17
CA VAL A 129 5.00 15.35 3.67
C VAL A 129 3.97 16.25 2.99
N GLY A 130 2.94 16.63 3.75
CA GLY A 130 1.72 17.20 3.22
C GLY A 130 0.55 16.25 3.43
N ARG A 131 -0.05 15.76 2.34
CA ARG A 131 -1.16 14.82 2.39
C ARG A 131 -0.60 13.40 2.27
N VAL A 132 -0.99 12.54 3.21
CA VAL A 132 -0.54 11.14 3.27
C VAL A 132 -0.86 10.37 1.99
N ASP A 133 0.08 9.58 1.48
CA ASP A 133 -0.14 8.64 0.38
C ASP A 133 -0.97 7.43 0.86
N ILE A 134 -1.73 6.80 -0.04
CA ILE A 134 -2.43 5.54 0.26
C ILE A 134 -1.42 4.38 0.22
N GLY A 135 -1.45 3.50 1.23
CA GLY A 135 -0.56 2.35 1.33
C GLY A 135 0.59 2.54 2.33
N ALA A 136 1.65 1.76 2.17
CA ALA A 136 2.74 1.63 3.14
C ALA A 136 3.96 2.54 2.87
N PHE A 137 3.99 3.20 1.71
CA PHE A 137 5.11 4.00 1.23
C PHE A 137 4.66 5.44 1.00
N GLU A 138 5.45 6.41 1.47
CA GLU A 138 5.27 7.83 1.20
C GLU A 138 6.28 8.30 0.13
N ALA A 139 5.79 8.71 -1.04
CA ALA A 139 6.62 9.17 -2.13
C ALA A 139 6.92 10.66 -2.00
N TRP A 140 8.06 11.00 -1.40
CA TRP A 140 8.48 12.40 -1.39
C TRP A 140 9.07 12.80 -2.73
N ALA A 141 8.75 14.01 -3.17
CA ALA A 141 9.58 14.67 -4.15
C ALA A 141 10.94 14.97 -3.49
N ALA A 142 11.97 14.19 -3.80
CA ALA A 142 13.33 14.60 -3.52
C ALA A 142 13.64 15.80 -4.44
N THR A 143 13.27 17.01 -4.02
CA THR A 143 13.85 18.21 -4.62
C THR A 143 15.31 18.26 -4.21
N ALA A 144 16.17 17.64 -5.02
CA ALA A 144 17.59 17.90 -4.97
C ALA A 144 17.79 19.36 -5.41
N LEU A 145 17.74 20.29 -4.46
CA LEU A 145 18.33 21.61 -4.68
C LEU A 145 19.83 21.35 -4.87
N PRO A 146 20.44 21.72 -6.01
CA PRO A 146 21.88 21.63 -6.13
C PRO A 146 22.49 22.49 -5.03
N LEU A 147 23.18 21.85 -4.09
CA LEU A 147 23.97 22.55 -3.09
C LEU A 147 25.14 23.21 -3.84
N ILE A 148 24.97 24.48 -4.23
CA ILE A 148 26.10 25.28 -4.68
C ILE A 148 26.90 25.64 -3.42
N LEU A 149 27.90 24.82 -3.10
CA LEU A 149 28.93 25.21 -2.16
C LEU A 149 29.75 26.33 -2.81
N ARG A 150 29.46 27.58 -2.46
CA ARG A 150 30.36 28.68 -2.81
C ARG A 150 31.63 28.52 -1.97
N GLN A 151 32.74 28.20 -2.63
CA GLN A 151 34.08 28.39 -2.09
C GLN A 151 34.41 29.88 -2.03
#